data_AF-A0A433WBA6-F1
#
_entry.id   AF-A0A433WBA6-F1
#
_cell.length_a   1.000
_cell.length_b   1.000
_cell.length_c   1.000
_cell.angle_alpha   90.00
_cell.angle_beta   90.00
_cell.angle_gamma   90.00
#
_symmetry.space_group_name_H-M   'P 1'
#
loop_
_entity.id
_entity.type
_entity.pdbx_description
1 polymer ?
#
loop_
_entity_poly.entity_id
_entity_poly.type
_entity_poly.pdbx_seq_one_letter_code
_entity_poly.pdbx_strand_id
1 'polypeptide(L)'
;MSTTKFLAGAIAGLTTGIVIGMLTAPDRGDEIRKKIKNKADGWRSKINGLVDRGAEDLSDLKHVFENEIDGLQDDVRERVLKLINKSQKKYNRFKSEALS
;
A
#
# COMPACT_ATOMS: atom_id res chain seq x y z
N MET A 1 -21.71 -1.12 -12.87
CA MET A 1 -21.00 -0.42 -13.98
C MET A 1 -20.53 1.01 -13.63
N SER A 2 -20.64 1.49 -12.37
CA SER A 2 -20.27 2.86 -11.98
C SER A 2 -18.82 2.98 -11.45
N THR A 3 -18.38 2.01 -10.65
CA THR A 3 -17.04 1.96 -10.04
C THR A 3 -15.90 1.93 -11.06
N THR A 4 -16.06 1.20 -12.18
CA THR A 4 -15.04 1.14 -13.24
C THR A 4 -14.84 2.49 -13.93
N LYS A 5 -15.92 3.27 -14.13
CA LYS A 5 -15.84 4.60 -14.77
C LYS A 5 -15.24 5.64 -13.83
N PHE A 6 -15.58 5.58 -12.54
CA PHE A 6 -14.97 6.42 -11.52
C PHE A 6 -13.48 6.11 -11.36
N LEU A 7 -13.10 4.83 -11.32
CA LEU A 7 -11.70 4.39 -11.26
C LEU A 7 -10.91 4.84 -12.50
N ALA A 8 -11.49 4.69 -13.70
CA ALA A 8 -10.87 5.15 -14.93
C ALA A 8 -10.72 6.68 -14.97
N GLY A 9 -11.73 7.43 -14.51
CA GLY A 9 -11.68 8.89 -14.39
C GLY A 9 -10.66 9.36 -13.36
N ALA A 10 -10.52 8.65 -12.23
CA ALA A 10 -9.51 8.95 -11.22
C ALA A 10 -8.09 8.71 -11.74
N ILE A 11 -7.86 7.61 -12.47
CA ILE A 11 -6.56 7.32 -13.07
C ILE A 11 -6.20 8.36 -14.13
N ALA A 12 -7.14 8.68 -15.03
CA ALA A 12 -6.94 9.71 -16.06
C ALA A 12 -6.77 11.12 -15.46
N GLY A 13 -7.49 11.42 -14.38
CA GLY A 13 -7.36 12.69 -13.64
C GLY A 13 -6.01 12.82 -12.93
N LEU A 14 -5.48 11.73 -12.36
CA LEU A 14 -4.17 11.71 -11.72
C LEU A 14 -3.04 11.91 -12.75
N THR A 15 -3.10 11.23 -13.91
CA THR A 15 -2.06 11.41 -14.95
C THR A 15 -2.06 12.82 -15.51
N THR A 16 -3.24 13.38 -15.78
CA THR A 16 -3.39 14.74 -16.32
C THR A 16 -3.03 15.78 -15.25
N GLY A 17 -3.37 15.55 -13.99
CA GLY A 17 -3.05 16.42 -12.86
C GLY A 17 -1.56 16.48 -12.55
N ILE A 18 -0.81 15.39 -12.70
CA ILE A 18 0.65 15.40 -12.55
C ILE A 18 1.30 16.21 -13.67
N VAL A 19 0.85 16.07 -14.92
CA VAL A 19 1.40 16.84 -16.05
C VAL A 19 1.10 18.33 -15.89
N ILE A 20 -0.14 18.69 -15.56
CA ILE A 20 -0.52 20.10 -15.33
C ILE A 20 0.21 20.68 -14.11
N GLY A 21 0.31 19.92 -13.01
CA GLY A 21 1.04 20.33 -11.80
C GLY A 21 2.54 20.47 -12.04
N MET A 22 3.13 19.61 -12.87
CA MET A 22 4.54 19.68 -13.26
C MET A 22 4.82 20.83 -14.25
N LEU A 23 3.88 21.15 -15.16
CA LEU A 23 3.99 22.29 -16.08
C LEU A 23 3.74 23.64 -15.38
N THR A 24 2.94 23.66 -14.32
CA THR A 24 2.56 24.88 -13.57
C THR A 24 3.60 25.28 -12.52
N ALA A 25 4.50 24.38 -12.11
CA ALA A 25 5.53 24.66 -11.11
C ALA A 25 6.90 24.89 -11.77
N PRO A 26 7.33 26.14 -12.02
CA PRO A 26 8.66 26.44 -12.53
C PRO A 26 9.64 26.56 -11.35
N ASP A 27 10.04 25.44 -10.75
CA ASP A 27 11.14 25.41 -9.80
C ASP A 27 12.48 25.15 -10.54
N ARG A 28 13.58 25.72 -10.05
CA ARG A 28 14.92 25.48 -10.63
C ARG A 28 15.33 24.01 -10.39
N GLY A 29 15.80 23.34 -11.44
CA GLY A 29 15.98 21.88 -11.44
C GLY A 29 16.96 21.34 -10.38
N ASP A 30 17.86 22.15 -9.87
CA ASP A 30 18.78 21.86 -8.78
C ASP A 30 18.07 21.80 -7.42
N GLU A 31 17.20 22.78 -7.12
CA GLU A 31 16.40 22.79 -5.89
C GLU A 31 15.34 21.68 -5.89
N ILE A 32 14.72 21.38 -7.04
CA ILE A 32 13.75 20.29 -7.15
C ILE A 32 14.40 18.95 -6.82
N ARG A 33 15.58 18.65 -7.37
CA ARG A 33 16.28 17.38 -7.08
C ARG A 33 16.57 17.24 -5.60
N LYS A 34 16.99 18.34 -4.94
CA LYS A 34 17.27 18.37 -3.50
C LYS A 34 16.00 18.18 -2.66
N LYS A 35 14.90 18.86 -3.02
CA LYS A 35 13.60 18.73 -2.36
C LYS A 35 12.96 17.35 -2.56
N ILE A 36 13.04 16.79 -3.78
CA ILE A 36 12.56 15.44 -4.09
C ILE A 36 13.36 14.42 -3.29
N LYS A 37 14.70 14.52 -3.25
CA LYS A 37 15.53 13.60 -2.47
C LYS A 37 15.14 13.61 -0.99
N ASN A 38 15.05 14.80 -0.39
CA ASN A 38 14.68 14.93 1.03
C ASN A 38 13.25 14.43 1.31
N LYS A 39 12.27 14.73 0.44
CA LYS A 39 10.89 14.21 0.57
C LYS A 39 10.82 12.71 0.33
N ALA A 40 11.58 12.18 -0.62
CA ALA A 40 11.64 10.76 -0.95
C ALA A 40 12.23 9.94 0.21
N ASP A 41 13.27 10.46 0.87
CA ASP A 41 13.87 9.82 2.04
C ASP A 41 12.88 9.79 3.22
N GLY A 42 12.16 10.89 3.47
CA GLY A 42 11.09 10.93 4.47
C GLY A 42 9.90 10.03 4.13
N TRP A 43 9.55 9.90 2.86
CA TRP A 43 8.51 8.98 2.38
C TRP A 43 8.93 7.52 2.52
N ARG A 44 10.18 7.18 2.18
CA ARG A 44 10.74 5.84 2.39
C ARG A 44 10.63 5.39 3.84
N SER A 45 11.02 6.25 4.78
CA SER A 45 10.94 5.93 6.21
C SER A 45 9.48 5.70 6.67
N LYS A 46 8.55 6.56 6.22
CA LYS A 46 7.12 6.38 6.55
C LYS A 46 6.53 5.14 5.92
N ILE A 47 6.87 4.84 4.67
CA ILE A 47 6.41 3.64 3.97
C ILE A 47 6.95 2.41 4.68
N ASN A 48 8.24 2.37 5.03
CA ASN A 48 8.81 1.26 5.80
C ASN A 48 8.09 1.07 7.14
N GLY A 49 7.80 2.13 7.89
CA GLY A 49 7.08 2.01 9.16
C GLY A 49 5.58 1.64 9.03
N LEU A 50 4.95 1.94 7.89
CA LEU A 50 3.62 1.42 7.57
C LEU A 50 3.69 -0.04 7.12
N VAL A 51 4.75 -0.37 6.37
CA VAL A 51 5.04 -1.74 5.94
C VAL A 51 5.35 -2.63 7.15
N ASP A 52 6.07 -2.18 8.16
CA ASP A 52 6.32 -3.03 9.32
C ASP A 52 5.05 -3.28 10.13
N ARG A 53 4.26 -2.23 10.39
CA ARG A 53 3.01 -2.34 11.16
C ARG A 53 1.95 -3.20 10.47
N GLY A 54 1.77 -3.06 9.16
CA GLY A 54 0.78 -3.89 8.45
C GLY A 54 1.16 -5.37 8.39
N ALA A 55 2.43 -5.76 8.56
CA ALA A 55 2.81 -7.16 8.70
C ALA A 55 2.39 -7.71 10.07
N GLU A 56 2.61 -6.93 11.13
CA GLU A 56 2.20 -7.28 12.49
C GLU A 56 0.68 -7.38 12.60
N ASP A 57 -0.06 -6.38 12.13
CA ASP A 57 -1.54 -6.37 12.16
C ASP A 57 -2.14 -7.59 11.41
N LEU A 58 -1.55 -7.98 10.27
CA LEU A 58 -1.99 -9.17 9.53
C LEU A 58 -1.68 -10.48 10.28
N SER A 59 -0.59 -10.51 11.02
CA SER A 59 -0.21 -11.66 11.86
C SER A 59 -1.15 -11.80 13.04
N ASP A 60 -1.50 -10.70 13.70
CA ASP A 60 -2.44 -10.68 14.82
C ASP A 60 -3.84 -11.06 14.36
N LEU A 61 -4.28 -10.53 13.22
CA LEU A 61 -5.57 -10.89 12.64
C LEU A 61 -5.66 -12.39 12.32
N LYS A 62 -4.56 -12.99 11.81
CA LYS A 62 -4.48 -14.43 11.61
C LYS A 62 -4.66 -15.18 12.92
N HIS A 63 -3.97 -14.77 13.98
CA HIS A 63 -4.00 -15.43 15.28
C HIS A 63 -5.40 -15.41 15.92
N VAL A 64 -6.08 -14.27 15.87
CA VAL A 64 -7.46 -14.12 16.35
C VAL A 64 -8.41 -15.03 15.56
N PHE A 65 -8.29 -15.06 14.23
CA PHE A 65 -9.13 -15.92 13.38
C PHE A 65 -8.87 -17.42 13.55
N GLU A 66 -7.63 -17.83 13.84
CA GLU A 66 -7.27 -19.23 14.10
C GLU A 66 -7.72 -19.70 15.48
N ASN A 67 -7.55 -18.88 16.51
CA ASN A 67 -7.66 -19.33 17.91
C ASN A 67 -8.92 -18.86 18.65
N GLU A 68 -9.51 -17.73 18.25
CA GLU A 68 -10.47 -17.01 19.11
C GLU A 68 -11.90 -17.02 18.55
N ILE A 69 -12.07 -17.29 17.26
CA ILE A 69 -13.39 -17.28 16.63
C ILE A 69 -14.02 -18.67 16.67
N ASP A 70 -14.62 -19.07 17.79
CA ASP A 70 -15.19 -20.42 17.98
C ASP A 70 -16.63 -20.60 17.45
N GLY A 71 -17.08 -19.73 16.54
CA GLY A 71 -18.46 -19.75 16.02
C GLY A 71 -18.62 -19.44 14.52
N LEU A 72 -17.52 -19.27 13.79
CA LEU A 72 -17.56 -19.11 12.35
C LEU A 72 -17.56 -20.48 11.67
N GLN A 73 -18.36 -20.60 10.61
CA GLN A 73 -18.36 -21.77 9.75
C GLN A 73 -16.94 -22.02 9.19
N ASP A 74 -16.48 -23.27 9.22
CA ASP A 74 -15.10 -23.65 8.84
C ASP A 74 -14.71 -23.13 7.44
N ASP A 75 -15.64 -23.15 6.50
CA ASP A 75 -15.43 -22.63 5.13
C ASP A 75 -15.10 -21.13 5.10
N VAL A 76 -15.72 -20.35 5.98
CA VAL A 76 -15.48 -18.89 6.08
C VAL A 76 -14.13 -18.65 6.75
N ARG A 77 -13.84 -19.38 7.84
CA ARG A 77 -12.55 -19.33 8.52
C ARG A 77 -11.42 -19.65 7.53
N GLU A 78 -11.52 -20.75 6.77
CA GLU A 78 -10.48 -21.16 5.83
C GLU A 78 -10.27 -20.13 4.71
N ARG A 79 -11.35 -19.57 4.15
CA ARG A 79 -11.26 -18.53 3.12
C ARG A 79 -10.57 -17.27 3.63
N VAL A 80 -10.91 -16.83 4.85
CA VAL A 80 -10.29 -15.66 5.48
C VAL A 80 -8.82 -15.93 5.79
N LEU A 81 -8.48 -17.09 6.38
CA LEU A 81 -7.09 -17.47 6.63
C LEU A 81 -6.26 -17.56 5.35
N LYS A 82 -6.84 -18.07 4.26
CA LYS A 82 -6.17 -18.15 2.96
C LYS A 82 -5.93 -16.76 2.37
N LEU A 83 -6.88 -15.83 2.54
CA LEU A 83 -6.72 -14.43 2.13
C LEU A 83 -5.65 -13.72 2.96
N ILE A 84 -5.66 -13.87 4.29
CA ILE A 84 -4.68 -13.29 5.20
C ILE A 84 -3.27 -13.82 4.87
N ASN A 85 -3.10 -15.14 4.76
CA ASN A 85 -1.80 -15.73 4.39
C ASN A 85 -1.32 -15.28 3.00
N LYS A 86 -2.22 -15.17 2.02
CA LYS A 86 -1.86 -14.70 0.67
C LYS A 86 -1.47 -13.22 0.68
N SER A 87 -2.15 -12.41 1.49
CA SER A 87 -1.82 -11.00 1.71
C SER A 87 -0.45 -10.87 2.39
N GLN A 88 -0.24 -11.59 3.49
CA GLN A 88 1.01 -11.62 4.24
C GLN A 88 2.20 -12.07 3.37
N LYS A 89 2.04 -13.11 2.53
CA LYS A 89 3.09 -13.55 1.58
C LYS A 89 3.43 -12.49 0.56
N LYS A 90 2.42 -11.83 -0.03
CA LYS A 90 2.64 -10.75 -1.00
C LYS A 90 3.34 -9.58 -0.35
N TYR A 91 2.95 -9.26 0.87
CA TYR A 91 3.49 -8.17 1.65
C TYR A 91 4.95 -8.40 2.06
N ASN A 92 5.26 -9.59 2.59
CA ASN A 92 6.64 -9.97 2.93
C ASN A 92 7.54 -10.01 1.68
N ARG A 93 7.01 -10.44 0.53
CA ARG A 93 7.74 -10.38 -0.74
C ARG A 93 8.01 -8.94 -1.16
N PHE A 94 7.00 -8.08 -1.11
CA PHE A 94 7.15 -6.65 -1.42
C PHE A 94 8.14 -5.96 -0.47
N LYS A 95 8.08 -6.26 0.83
CA LYS A 95 9.05 -5.79 1.82
C LYS A 95 10.46 -6.27 1.48
N SER A 96 10.64 -7.55 1.18
CA SER A 96 11.95 -8.11 0.81
C SER A 96 12.50 -7.48 -0.47
N GLU A 97 11.65 -7.18 -1.44
CA GLU A 97 12.02 -6.60 -2.73
C GLU A 97 12.24 -5.08 -2.65
N ALA A 98 11.57 -4.38 -1.73
CA ALA A 98 11.73 -2.95 -1.50
C ALA A 98 12.86 -2.60 -0.50
N LEU A 99 13.25 -3.56 0.35
CA LEU A 99 14.35 -3.43 1.32
C LEU A 99 15.68 -4.08 0.84
N SER A 100 15.67 -4.85 -0.25
CA SER A 100 16.90 -5.28 -0.96
C SER A 100 17.40 -4.18 -1.87
#